data_AF-A0A1Y0RV48-F1
#
_entry.id   AF-A0A1Y0RV48-F1
#
_cell.length_a   1.000
_cell.length_b   1.000
_cell.length_c   1.000
_cell.angle_alpha   90.00
_cell.angle_beta   90.00
_cell.angle_gamma   90.00
#
_symmetry.space_group_name_H-M   'P 1'
#
loop_
_entity.id
_entity.type
_entity.pdbx_description
1 polymer ?
#
loop_
_entity_poly.entity_id
_entity_poly.type
_entity_poly.pdbx_seq_one_letter_code
_entity_poly.pdbx_strand_id
1 'polypeptide(L)'
;MNTSILNSSEIQNTQTSHGLQPVTKNEPCRHCGKPDWCYRLGNLEVCKRDALAEGWHKTSKADHEGSYYLALTELHKPVRSKQKREWIYNDRNGNPLVKVVRRDDGKGKKKIWQERYENGSWVKGLGNIKRENIPVYRYL
;
A
#
# COMPACT_ATOMS: atom_id res chain seq x y z
N MET A 1 -29.92 29.38 28.24
CA MET A 1 -29.10 29.22 27.03
C MET A 1 -28.27 27.97 27.23
N ASN A 2 -28.79 26.80 26.80
CA ASN A 2 -28.13 25.51 26.96
C ASN A 2 -27.61 25.06 25.60
N THR A 3 -26.29 25.00 25.47
CA THR A 3 -25.56 24.43 24.34
C THR A 3 -25.57 22.91 24.46
N SER A 4 -26.34 22.24 23.60
CA SER A 4 -26.30 20.78 23.47
C SER A 4 -25.39 20.40 22.30
N ILE A 5 -24.30 19.75 22.68
CA ILE A 5 -23.19 19.27 21.85
C ILE A 5 -23.66 18.11 20.95
N LEU A 6 -23.18 18.10 19.71
CA LEU A 6 -23.37 17.05 18.71
C LEU A 6 -22.76 15.73 19.19
N ASN A 7 -23.59 14.70 19.39
CA ASN A 7 -23.12 13.33 19.60
C ASN A 7 -22.62 12.73 18.29
N SER A 8 -21.30 12.74 18.15
CA SER A 8 -20.54 12.05 17.10
C SER A 8 -20.07 10.70 17.64
N SER A 9 -20.95 9.69 17.61
CA SER A 9 -20.56 8.35 18.03
C SER A 9 -21.40 7.30 17.33
N GLU A 10 -21.07 7.05 16.06
CA GLU A 10 -21.37 5.79 15.37
C GLU A 10 -20.40 5.60 14.18
N ILE A 11 -19.10 5.65 14.44
CA ILE A 11 -18.12 5.09 13.49
C ILE A 11 -18.13 3.58 13.75
N GLN A 12 -19.00 2.88 13.02
CA GLN A 12 -19.08 1.43 13.05
C GLN A 12 -17.75 0.82 12.60
N ASN A 13 -17.18 0.06 13.53
CA ASN A 13 -15.93 -0.66 13.47
C ASN A 13 -15.97 -1.71 12.34
N THR A 14 -15.40 -1.41 11.17
CA THR A 14 -15.38 -2.34 10.04
C THR A 14 -14.30 -3.39 10.26
N GLN A 15 -14.71 -4.56 10.74
CA GLN A 15 -13.92 -5.77 10.66
C GLN A 15 -13.66 -6.08 9.18
N THR A 16 -12.48 -5.73 8.69
CA THR A 16 -12.06 -5.97 7.32
C THR A 16 -11.78 -7.46 7.16
N SER A 17 -12.78 -8.21 6.70
CA SER A 17 -12.57 -9.60 6.30
C SER A 17 -11.54 -9.65 5.16
N HIS A 18 -10.50 -10.47 5.32
CA HIS A 18 -9.42 -10.59 4.34
C HIS A 18 -9.76 -11.47 3.12
N GLY A 19 -11.01 -11.94 3.03
CA GLY A 19 -11.48 -12.83 1.96
C GLY A 19 -12.20 -12.09 0.83
N LEU A 20 -12.37 -12.79 -0.29
CA LEU A 20 -13.27 -12.38 -1.37
C LEU A 20 -14.73 -12.47 -0.91
N GLN A 21 -15.45 -11.35 -0.93
CA GLN A 21 -16.87 -11.28 -0.57
C GLN A 21 -17.71 -11.01 -1.81
N PRO A 22 -18.36 -12.02 -2.42
CA PRO A 22 -19.24 -11.80 -3.57
C PRO A 22 -20.43 -10.91 -3.19
N VAL A 23 -20.90 -10.10 -4.13
CA VAL A 23 -22.13 -9.33 -3.95
C VAL A 23 -23.35 -10.26 -3.95
N THR A 24 -24.47 -9.78 -3.39
CA THR A 24 -25.70 -10.57 -3.29
C THR A 24 -26.92 -9.75 -3.71
N LYS A 25 -28.10 -10.38 -3.75
CA LYS A 25 -29.37 -9.67 -4.01
C LYS A 25 -29.68 -8.57 -2.99
N ASN A 26 -29.35 -8.80 -1.72
CA ASN A 26 -29.62 -7.85 -0.65
C ASN A 26 -28.54 -6.76 -0.57
N GLU A 27 -27.34 -7.08 -1.05
CA GLU A 27 -26.21 -6.15 -1.11
C GLU A 27 -25.60 -6.14 -2.52
N PRO A 28 -26.28 -5.55 -3.51
CA PRO A 28 -25.81 -5.54 -4.88
C PRO A 28 -24.51 -4.74 -5.03
N CYS A 29 -23.84 -4.92 -6.17
CA CYS A 29 -22.68 -4.13 -6.52
C CYS A 29 -23.02 -2.64 -6.56
N ARG A 30 -22.27 -1.81 -5.82
CA ARG A 30 -22.46 -0.35 -5.80
C ARG A 30 -22.22 0.28 -7.17
N HIS A 31 -21.34 -0.31 -7.97
CA HIS A 31 -20.92 0.24 -9.24
C HIS A 31 -21.91 -0.01 -10.39
N CYS A 32 -22.53 -1.19 -10.45
CA CYS A 32 -23.43 -1.56 -11.55
C CYS A 32 -24.86 -1.93 -11.09
N GLY A 33 -25.13 -1.96 -9.78
CA GLY A 33 -26.42 -2.34 -9.21
C GLY A 33 -26.78 -3.82 -9.34
N LYS A 34 -25.90 -4.66 -9.91
CA LYS A 34 -26.19 -6.08 -10.14
C LYS A 34 -25.86 -6.95 -8.92
N PRO A 35 -26.66 -7.99 -8.66
CA PRO A 35 -26.56 -8.81 -7.45
C PRO A 35 -25.59 -9.98 -7.56
N ASP A 36 -24.79 -10.05 -8.64
CA ASP A 36 -23.95 -11.19 -9.00
C ASP A 36 -22.61 -10.77 -9.61
N TRP A 37 -21.67 -11.73 -9.63
CA TRP A 37 -20.36 -11.72 -10.31
C TRP A 37 -19.31 -10.72 -9.76
N CYS A 38 -19.75 -9.54 -9.32
CA CYS A 38 -18.93 -8.55 -8.63
C CYS A 38 -18.59 -9.00 -7.20
N TYR A 39 -17.59 -8.37 -6.59
CA TYR A 39 -17.18 -8.71 -5.22
C TYR A 39 -16.45 -7.57 -4.51
N ARG A 40 -16.32 -7.71 -3.20
CA ARG A 40 -15.55 -6.84 -2.30
C ARG A 40 -14.34 -7.60 -1.77
N LEU A 41 -13.24 -6.89 -1.53
CA LEU A 41 -11.99 -7.43 -0.98
C LEU A 41 -11.40 -6.39 -0.02
N GLY A 42 -11.73 -6.52 1.27
CA GLY A 42 -11.40 -5.51 2.27
C GLY A 42 -12.02 -4.15 1.91
N ASN A 43 -11.17 -3.16 1.65
CA ASN A 43 -11.57 -1.80 1.25
C ASN A 43 -11.61 -1.58 -0.26
N LEU A 44 -11.49 -2.65 -1.05
CA LEU A 44 -11.56 -2.62 -2.51
C LEU A 44 -12.85 -3.27 -2.98
N GLU A 45 -13.39 -2.78 -4.09
CA GLU A 45 -14.51 -3.41 -4.80
C GLU A 45 -14.07 -3.78 -6.23
N VAL A 46 -14.70 -4.79 -6.82
CA VAL A 46 -14.49 -5.16 -8.23
C VAL A 46 -15.83 -5.23 -8.92
N CYS A 47 -15.96 -4.46 -9.99
CA CYS A 47 -17.11 -4.47 -10.88
C CYS A 47 -16.76 -5.23 -12.17
N LYS A 48 -17.40 -6.38 -12.40
CA LYS A 48 -17.19 -7.20 -13.60
C LYS A 48 -17.83 -6.65 -14.87
N ARG A 49 -18.51 -5.51 -14.76
CA ARG A 49 -19.24 -4.84 -15.86
C ARG A 49 -18.63 -3.46 -16.18
N ASP A 50 -17.42 -3.21 -15.71
CA ASP A 50 -16.62 -1.98 -15.89
C ASP A 50 -17.31 -0.66 -15.50
N ALA A 51 -18.40 -0.72 -14.74
CA ALA A 51 -19.03 0.46 -14.18
C ALA A 51 -18.20 1.02 -13.00
N LEU A 52 -18.28 2.33 -12.78
CA LEU A 52 -17.60 3.05 -11.71
C LEU A 52 -18.59 3.94 -10.98
N ALA A 53 -18.63 3.85 -9.66
CA ALA A 53 -19.52 4.66 -8.82
C ALA A 53 -18.86 6.02 -8.55
N GLU A 54 -19.66 7.04 -8.29
CA GLU A 54 -19.17 8.35 -7.89
C GLU A 54 -18.32 8.26 -6.60
N GLY A 55 -17.21 8.99 -6.56
CA GLY A 55 -16.29 8.96 -5.41
C GLY A 55 -15.32 7.76 -5.41
N TRP A 56 -15.31 6.94 -6.46
CA TRP A 56 -14.39 5.83 -6.63
C TRP A 56 -13.46 6.03 -7.84
N HIS A 57 -12.30 5.37 -7.82
CA HIS A 57 -11.37 5.33 -8.95
C HIS A 57 -10.86 3.91 -9.22
N LYS A 58 -10.46 3.66 -10.47
CA LYS A 58 -9.73 2.43 -10.84
C LYS A 58 -8.31 2.50 -10.29
N THR A 59 -7.89 1.49 -9.53
CA THR A 59 -6.49 1.36 -9.11
C THR A 59 -5.63 0.86 -10.27
N SER A 60 -4.30 0.85 -10.11
CA SER A 60 -3.39 0.29 -11.12
C SER A 60 -3.33 -1.23 -11.17
N LYS A 61 -4.10 -1.92 -10.31
CA LYS A 61 -4.11 -3.38 -10.21
C LYS A 61 -5.45 -3.92 -10.68
N ALA A 62 -5.40 -5.09 -11.32
CA ALA A 62 -6.56 -5.84 -11.75
C ALA A 62 -6.50 -7.28 -11.20
N ASP A 63 -7.64 -7.97 -11.25
CA ASP A 63 -7.69 -9.41 -11.07
C ASP A 63 -7.12 -10.15 -12.30
N HIS A 64 -7.13 -11.48 -12.22
CA HIS A 64 -6.61 -12.35 -13.29
C HIS A 64 -7.44 -12.29 -14.59
N GLU A 65 -8.68 -11.81 -14.52
CA GLU A 65 -9.57 -11.62 -15.68
C GLU A 65 -9.48 -10.19 -16.25
N GLY A 66 -8.63 -9.32 -15.66
CA GLY A 66 -8.42 -7.95 -16.11
C GLY A 66 -9.39 -6.91 -15.54
N SER A 67 -10.27 -7.30 -14.60
CA SER A 67 -11.14 -6.34 -13.92
C SER A 67 -10.36 -5.56 -12.86
N TYR A 68 -10.35 -4.24 -12.95
CA TYR A 68 -9.61 -3.38 -12.03
C TYR A 68 -10.20 -3.41 -10.61
N TYR A 69 -9.32 -3.39 -9.60
CA TYR A 69 -9.76 -3.08 -8.24
C TYR A 69 -10.12 -1.61 -8.15
N LEU A 70 -11.25 -1.33 -7.53
CA LEU A 70 -11.83 0.00 -7.33
C LEU A 70 -11.63 0.41 -5.88
N ALA A 71 -11.24 1.66 -5.65
CA ALA A 71 -11.03 2.22 -4.33
C ALA A 71 -11.71 3.57 -4.19
N LEU A 72 -12.13 3.91 -2.97
CA LEU A 72 -12.59 5.26 -2.65
C LEU A 72 -11.48 6.28 -2.91
N THR A 73 -11.85 7.43 -3.47
CA THR A 73 -10.91 8.51 -3.81
C THR A 73 -10.16 9.05 -2.58
N GLU A 74 -10.82 9.12 -1.42
CA GLU A 74 -10.20 9.56 -0.15
C GLU A 74 -9.06 8.64 0.32
N LEU A 75 -9.03 7.38 -0.11
CA LEU A 75 -7.98 6.42 0.24
C LEU A 75 -6.73 6.57 -0.64
N HIS A 76 -6.75 7.48 -1.62
CA HIS A 76 -5.58 7.71 -2.46
C HIS A 76 -4.46 8.39 -1.66
N LYS A 77 -3.36 7.66 -1.45
CA LYS A 77 -2.21 8.17 -0.69
C LYS A 77 -1.68 9.44 -1.35
N PRO A 78 -1.51 10.54 -0.60
CA PRO A 78 -1.03 11.79 -1.17
C PRO A 78 0.36 11.61 -1.77
N VAL A 79 0.63 12.37 -2.83
CA VAL A 79 1.96 12.41 -3.45
C VAL A 79 2.95 12.97 -2.43
N ARG A 80 4.01 12.20 -2.14
CA ARG A 80 5.09 12.66 -1.28
C ARG A 80 5.92 13.71 -2.01
N SER A 81 6.31 14.76 -1.31
CA SER A 81 7.26 15.76 -1.79
C SER A 81 8.60 15.14 -2.18
N LYS A 82 9.34 15.83 -3.06
CA LYS A 82 10.67 15.41 -3.52
C LYS A 82 11.63 15.34 -2.34
N GLN A 83 12.16 14.15 -2.05
CA GLN A 83 13.04 13.92 -0.91
C GLN A 83 13.95 12.70 -1.13
N LYS A 84 15.05 12.64 -0.37
CA LYS A 84 15.96 11.50 -0.31
C LYS A 84 16.07 11.04 1.13
N ARG A 85 15.94 9.73 1.38
CA ARG A 85 16.12 9.11 2.69
C ARG A 85 17.08 7.95 2.58
N GLU A 86 17.91 7.80 3.60
CA GLU A 86 18.94 6.78 3.69
C GLU A 86 18.80 6.05 5.02
N TRP A 87 18.91 4.73 4.99
CA TRP A 87 18.95 3.90 6.18
C TRP A 87 20.21 3.04 6.12
N ILE A 88 21.08 3.20 7.12
CA ILE A 88 22.31 2.42 7.25
C ILE A 88 22.03 1.26 8.20
N TYR A 89 22.38 0.06 7.75
CA TYR A 89 22.36 -1.17 8.52
C TYR A 89 23.80 -1.60 8.74
N ASN A 90 24.20 -1.57 10.00
CA ASN A 90 25.51 -2.03 10.42
C ASN A 90 25.53 -3.57 10.51
N ASP A 91 26.71 -4.18 10.45
CA ASP A 91 26.91 -5.58 10.77
C ASP A 91 26.70 -5.84 12.28
N ARG A 92 26.82 -7.10 12.69
CA ARG A 92 26.68 -7.50 14.10
C ARG A 92 27.79 -6.95 15.01
N ASN A 93 28.90 -6.47 14.43
CA ASN A 93 30.01 -5.85 15.14
C ASN A 93 29.90 -4.31 15.19
N GLY A 94 28.85 -3.73 14.58
CA GLY A 94 28.61 -2.29 14.55
C GLY A 94 29.20 -1.55 13.35
N ASN A 95 29.87 -2.23 12.42
CA ASN A 95 30.45 -1.60 11.23
C ASN A 95 29.41 -1.35 10.13
N PRO A 96 29.50 -0.27 9.35
CA PRO A 96 28.60 -0.07 8.21
C PRO A 96 28.68 -1.23 7.21
N LEU A 97 27.52 -1.80 6.85
CA LEU A 97 27.45 -2.96 5.94
C LEU A 97 26.60 -2.68 4.70
N VAL A 98 25.35 -2.26 4.91
CA VAL A 98 24.38 -1.98 3.84
C VAL A 98 23.68 -0.66 4.08
N LYS A 99 23.45 0.09 3.01
CA LYS A 99 22.62 1.29 3.00
C LYS A 99 21.47 1.14 2.03
N VAL A 100 20.25 1.37 2.49
CA VAL A 100 19.06 1.47 1.63
C VAL A 100 18.81 2.93 1.34
N VAL A 101 18.73 3.28 0.06
CA VAL A 101 18.44 4.64 -0.39
C VAL A 101 17.06 4.66 -1.04
N ARG A 102 16.22 5.59 -0.59
CA ARG A 102 14.95 5.93 -1.22
C ARG A 102 15.00 7.35 -1.75
N ARG A 103 14.56 7.54 -2.99
CA ARG A 103 14.36 8.85 -3.61
C ARG A 103 12.92 8.97 -4.11
N ASP A 104 12.18 9.92 -3.57
CA ASP A 104 10.87 10.32 -4.05
C ASP A 104 11.04 11.53 -4.99
N ASP A 105 10.36 11.54 -6.14
CA ASP A 105 10.55 12.57 -7.18
C ASP A 105 9.65 13.80 -7.01
N GLY A 106 8.70 13.77 -6.07
CA GLY A 106 7.71 14.83 -5.87
C GLY A 106 6.49 14.73 -6.82
N LYS A 107 6.48 13.76 -7.72
CA LYS A 107 5.44 13.55 -8.75
C LYS A 107 4.76 12.17 -8.63
N GLY A 108 4.94 11.52 -7.48
CA GLY A 108 4.33 10.22 -7.16
C GLY A 108 5.20 9.02 -7.49
N LYS A 109 6.35 9.19 -8.16
CA LYS A 109 7.29 8.08 -8.42
C LYS A 109 8.36 8.03 -7.34
N LYS A 110 8.79 6.79 -7.06
CA LYS A 110 9.87 6.50 -6.12
C LYS A 110 10.90 5.60 -6.76
N LYS A 111 12.17 5.77 -6.38
CA LYS A 111 13.27 4.83 -6.64
C LYS A 111 13.80 4.35 -5.31
N ILE A 112 14.02 3.04 -5.20
CA ILE A 112 14.62 2.41 -4.01
C ILE A 112 15.75 1.51 -4.50
N TRP A 113 16.92 1.63 -3.89
CA TRP A 113 18.06 0.76 -4.18
C TRP A 113 18.90 0.53 -2.92
N GLN A 114 19.81 -0.43 -3.01
CA GLN A 114 20.73 -0.81 -1.94
C GLN A 114 22.17 -0.52 -2.38
N GLU A 115 23.01 -0.18 -1.41
CA GLU A 115 24.45 0.02 -1.55
C GLU A 115 25.14 -0.79 -0.44
N ARG A 116 26.30 -1.37 -0.73
CA ARG A 116 27.18 -2.03 0.24
C ARG A 116 28.35 -1.14 0.60
N TYR A 117 28.87 -1.30 1.80
CA TYR A 117 30.06 -0.58 2.22
C TYR A 117 31.31 -1.39 1.84
N GLU A 118 32.19 -0.79 1.02
CA GLU A 118 33.47 -1.38 0.61
C GLU A 118 34.54 -0.29 0.59
N ASN A 119 35.70 -0.56 1.20
CA ASN A 119 36.88 0.30 1.17
C ASN A 119 36.60 1.79 1.48
N GLY A 120 35.77 2.05 2.51
CA GLY A 120 35.43 3.41 2.94
C GLY A 120 34.36 4.10 2.10
N SER A 121 33.75 3.40 1.13
CA SER A 121 32.78 3.97 0.19
C SER A 121 31.53 3.12 0.04
N TRP A 122 30.45 3.76 -0.40
CA TRP A 122 29.18 3.08 -0.71
C TRP A 122 29.13 2.68 -2.18
N VAL A 123 29.05 1.39 -2.45
CA VAL A 123 29.01 0.80 -3.80
C VAL A 123 27.62 0.23 -4.06
N LYS A 124 27.04 0.50 -5.23
CA LYS A 124 25.68 0.04 -5.57
C LYS A 124 25.57 -1.48 -5.59
N GLY A 125 24.48 -2.01 -5.04
CA GLY A 125 24.15 -3.43 -4.97
C GLY A 125 24.75 -4.13 -3.75
N LEU A 126 24.20 -5.29 -3.38
CA LEU A 126 24.65 -6.08 -2.23
C LEU A 126 25.92 -6.89 -2.50
N GLY A 127 26.30 -7.10 -3.77
CA GLY A 127 27.45 -7.93 -4.12
C GLY A 127 27.33 -9.33 -3.51
N ASN A 128 28.37 -9.76 -2.80
CA ASN A 128 28.43 -11.06 -2.12
C ASN A 128 27.94 -11.03 -0.65
N ILE A 129 27.36 -9.91 -0.20
CA ILE A 129 26.81 -9.83 1.16
C ILE A 129 25.59 -10.75 1.27
N LYS A 130 25.73 -11.80 2.07
CA LYS A 130 24.63 -12.68 2.42
C LYS A 130 23.60 -11.95 3.27
N ARG A 131 22.30 -12.19 3.01
CA ARG A 131 21.20 -11.54 3.74
C ARG A 131 21.21 -11.83 5.24
N GLU A 132 21.75 -12.98 5.65
CA GLU A 132 21.94 -13.39 7.05
C GLU A 132 22.78 -12.38 7.85
N ASN A 133 23.71 -11.69 7.18
CA ASN A 133 24.58 -10.70 7.80
C ASN A 133 23.90 -9.33 7.97
N ILE A 134 22.73 -9.11 7.36
CA ILE A 134 22.02 -7.82 7.40
C ILE A 134 20.97 -7.87 8.53
N PRO A 135 21.13 -7.12 9.64
CA PRO A 135 20.33 -7.33 10.86
C PRO A 135 18.82 -7.15 10.70
N VAL A 136 18.38 -6.35 9.72
CA VAL A 136 16.94 -6.12 9.48
C VAL A 136 16.18 -7.39 9.14
N TYR A 137 16.85 -8.42 8.60
CA TYR A 137 16.22 -9.69 8.28
C TYR A 137 16.12 -10.66 9.46
N ARG A 138 16.61 -10.27 10.65
CA ARG A 138 16.44 -11.01 11.91
C ARG A 138 16.85 -12.49 11.84
N TYR A 139 17.84 -12.82 11.00
CA TYR A 139 18.48 -14.11 11.07
C TYR A 139 19.24 -14.21 12.40
N LEU A 140 19.06 -15.34 13.09
CA LEU A 140 19.74 -15.67 14.35
C LEU A 140 21.24 -15.93 14.13
#